data_AF-A0A353XUK2-F1
#
_entry.id   AF-A0A353XUK2-F1
#
_cell.length_a   1.000
_cell.length_b   1.000
_cell.length_c   1.000
_cell.angle_alpha   90.00
_cell.angle_beta   90.00
_cell.angle_gamma   90.00
#
_symmetry.space_group_name_H-M   'P 1'
#
loop_
_entity.id
_entity.type
_entity.pdbx_description
1 polymer ?
#
loop_
_entity_poly.entity_id
_entity_poly.type
_entity_poly.pdbx_seq_one_letter_code
_entity_poly.pdbx_strand_id
1 'polypeptide(L)'
;TDFLNKGYSILFYPEGTTTDGTHIKKIYGKLLQGAMDADKPIQPIVVCYVNAKGELDHTVPFVGDVSFAQSFLRVMDSDPVTAYVLPLAIIPTTGKTRDELTEELYQSMQKGLEELQNRVIKKKSEHTASNSDNAALETKSIA
;
A
#
# COMPACT_ATOMS: atom_id res chain seq x y z
N THR A 1 9.49 -25.04 -12.27
CA THR A 1 8.20 -24.67 -12.89
C THR A 1 7.09 -25.70 -12.64
N ASP A 2 7.41 -26.89 -12.12
CA ASP A 2 6.47 -28.01 -11.91
C ASP A 2 5.12 -27.65 -11.29
N PHE A 3 5.09 -26.80 -10.26
CA PHE A 3 3.84 -26.36 -9.63
C PHE A 3 2.96 -25.53 -10.57
N LEU A 4 3.56 -24.55 -11.26
CA LEU A 4 2.86 -23.71 -12.24
C LEU A 4 2.35 -24.53 -13.43
N ASN A 5 3.14 -25.50 -13.89
CA ASN A 5 2.75 -26.41 -14.98
C ASN A 5 1.61 -27.35 -14.58
N LYS A 6 1.52 -27.71 -13.29
CA LYS A 6 0.40 -28.48 -12.72
C LYS A 6 -0.84 -27.63 -12.42
N GLY A 7 -0.80 -26.32 -12.69
CA GLY A 7 -1.92 -25.39 -12.49
C GLY A 7 -2.02 -24.81 -11.07
N TYR A 8 -1.04 -25.02 -10.21
CA TYR A 8 -1.01 -24.38 -8.90
C TYR A 8 -0.62 -22.91 -9.01
N SER A 9 -1.29 -22.05 -8.24
CA SER A 9 -0.89 -20.65 -8.06
C SER A 9 0.25 -20.53 -7.07
N ILE A 10 1.20 -19.64 -7.34
CA ILE A 10 2.31 -19.31 -6.44
C ILE A 10 2.16 -17.84 -6.03
N LEU A 11 2.20 -17.59 -4.72
CA LEU A 11 2.20 -16.25 -4.13
C LEU A 11 3.59 -15.92 -3.59
N PHE A 12 4.07 -14.72 -3.87
CA PHE A 12 5.32 -14.21 -3.29
C PHE A 12 5.25 -12.68 -3.16
N TYR A 13 6.09 -12.12 -2.28
CA TYR A 13 6.29 -10.68 -2.16
C TYR A 13 7.47 -10.26 -3.03
N PRO A 14 7.24 -9.51 -4.13
CA PRO A 14 8.27 -9.22 -5.12
C PRO A 14 9.43 -8.37 -4.57
N GLU A 15 9.20 -7.67 -3.46
CA GLU A 15 10.16 -6.80 -2.78
C GLU A 15 11.04 -7.55 -1.78
N GLY A 16 10.73 -8.82 -1.48
CA GLY A 16 11.50 -9.66 -0.56
C GLY A 16 11.49 -9.23 0.91
N THR A 17 10.79 -8.15 1.26
CA THR A 17 10.70 -7.58 2.61
C THR A 17 9.42 -6.77 2.78
N THR A 18 9.11 -6.38 4.01
CA THR A 18 8.03 -5.43 4.37
C THR A 18 8.44 -3.98 4.06
N THR A 19 7.45 -3.11 3.88
CA THR A 19 7.65 -1.67 3.67
C THR A 19 6.79 -0.86 4.63
N ASP A 20 6.99 0.46 4.62
CA ASP A 20 6.14 1.42 5.31
C ASP A 20 4.79 1.68 4.60
N GLY A 21 4.55 0.97 3.48
CA GLY A 21 3.32 1.07 2.70
C GLY A 21 3.19 2.34 1.86
N THR A 22 4.21 3.21 1.81
CA THR A 22 4.15 4.48 1.06
C THR A 22 4.44 4.33 -0.43
N HIS A 23 5.32 3.41 -0.80
CA HIS A 23 5.71 3.11 -2.17
C HIS A 23 6.09 1.64 -2.31
N ILE A 24 6.08 1.15 -3.55
CA ILE A 24 6.60 -0.17 -3.91
C ILE A 24 8.12 -0.08 -3.97
N LYS A 25 8.85 -0.98 -3.30
CA LYS A 25 10.31 -1.07 -3.46
C LYS A 25 10.69 -1.77 -4.76
N LYS A 26 11.99 -1.80 -5.03
CA LYS A 26 12.56 -2.56 -6.14
C LYS A 26 12.06 -4.00 -6.13
N ILE A 27 11.52 -4.43 -7.27
CA ILE A 27 11.09 -5.81 -7.51
C ILE A 27 12.29 -6.68 -7.89
N TYR A 28 12.44 -7.82 -7.23
CA TYR A 28 13.45 -8.81 -7.57
C TYR A 28 12.95 -9.71 -8.72
N GLY A 29 13.24 -9.30 -9.95
CA GLY A 29 12.79 -9.97 -11.18
C GLY A 29 13.16 -11.46 -11.33
N LYS A 30 14.11 -11.98 -10.53
CA LYS A 30 14.44 -13.42 -10.51
C LYS A 30 13.22 -14.30 -10.18
N LEU A 31 12.28 -13.79 -9.38
CA LEU A 31 11.05 -14.50 -9.03
C LEU A 31 10.07 -14.62 -10.22
N LEU A 32 10.16 -13.70 -11.19
CA LEU A 32 9.29 -13.67 -12.36
C LEU A 32 9.70 -14.69 -13.42
N GLN A 33 10.98 -15.11 -13.43
CA GLN A 33 11.50 -16.07 -14.41
C GLN A 33 10.70 -17.38 -14.38
N GLY A 34 10.27 -17.85 -13.21
CA GLY A 34 9.47 -19.08 -13.10
C GLY A 34 8.10 -18.98 -13.78
N ALA A 35 7.47 -17.80 -13.77
CA ALA A 35 6.22 -17.55 -14.49
C ALA A 35 6.44 -17.49 -16.00
N MET A 36 7.54 -16.86 -16.43
CA MET A 36 7.95 -16.81 -17.84
C MET A 36 8.24 -18.22 -18.40
N ASP A 37 9.03 -19.01 -17.69
CA ASP A 37 9.41 -20.38 -18.08
C ASP A 37 8.20 -21.33 -18.15
N ALA A 38 7.13 -21.03 -17.42
CA ALA A 38 5.89 -21.79 -17.40
C ALA A 38 4.79 -21.21 -18.31
N ASP A 39 5.08 -20.12 -19.03
CA ASP A 39 4.13 -19.32 -19.82
C ASP A 39 2.82 -19.03 -19.05
N LYS A 40 2.98 -18.58 -17.79
CA LYS A 40 1.86 -18.22 -16.92
C LYS A 40 1.84 -16.72 -16.68
N PRO A 41 0.66 -16.08 -16.74
CA PRO A 41 0.56 -14.65 -16.49
C PRO A 41 0.77 -14.33 -14.99
N ILE A 42 1.06 -13.06 -14.72
CA ILE A 42 1.20 -12.53 -13.36
C ILE A 42 -0.09 -11.80 -12.98
N GLN A 43 -0.61 -12.07 -11.78
CA GLN A 43 -1.72 -11.34 -11.16
C GLN A 43 -1.16 -10.42 -10.07
N PRO A 44 -0.98 -9.11 -10.31
CA PRO A 44 -0.52 -8.20 -9.28
C PRO A 44 -1.65 -7.93 -8.28
N ILE A 45 -1.29 -7.81 -7.02
CA ILE A 45 -2.19 -7.46 -5.92
C ILE A 45 -1.44 -6.48 -5.03
N VAL A 46 -2.07 -5.36 -4.70
CA VAL A 46 -1.54 -4.39 -3.73
C VAL A 46 -2.38 -4.40 -2.47
N VAL A 47 -1.73 -4.13 -1.34
CA VAL A 47 -2.34 -4.12 -0.01
C VAL A 47 -2.03 -2.80 0.68
N CYS A 48 -3.03 -2.19 1.32
CA CYS A 48 -2.89 -0.97 2.10
C CYS A 48 -3.49 -1.18 3.49
N TYR A 49 -2.68 -0.98 4.53
CA TYR A 49 -3.12 -1.06 5.92
C TYR A 49 -3.47 0.33 6.44
N VAL A 50 -4.70 0.47 6.95
CA VAL A 50 -5.25 1.74 7.44
C VAL A 50 -5.64 1.57 8.90
N ASN A 51 -5.18 2.48 9.75
CA ASN A 51 -5.50 2.48 11.16
C ASN A 51 -6.94 2.97 11.42
N ALA A 52 -7.41 2.87 12.67
CA ALA A 52 -8.74 3.34 13.06
C ALA A 52 -9.02 4.83 12.78
N LYS A 53 -7.97 5.66 12.62
CA LYS A 53 -8.11 7.10 12.30
C LYS A 53 -8.35 7.34 10.81
N GLY A 54 -8.11 6.34 9.96
CA GLY A 54 -8.18 6.47 8.50
C GLY A 54 -6.87 6.94 7.88
N GLU A 55 -5.75 6.77 8.58
CA GLU A 55 -4.40 7.13 8.14
C GLU A 55 -3.62 5.84 7.79
N LEU A 56 -2.52 5.97 7.01
CA LEU A 56 -1.61 4.85 6.82
C LEU A 56 -1.14 4.34 8.19
N ASP A 57 -1.25 3.04 8.39
CA ASP A 57 -0.77 2.44 9.61
C ASP A 57 0.76 2.34 9.59
N HIS A 58 1.42 3.29 10.25
CA HIS A 58 2.88 3.29 10.45
C HIS A 58 3.31 2.45 11.67
N THR A 59 2.37 1.81 12.38
CA THR A 59 2.59 0.98 13.57
C THR A 59 2.77 -0.51 13.21
N VAL A 60 2.14 -0.96 12.13
CA VAL A 60 2.23 -2.33 11.58
C VAL A 60 3.53 -2.68 10.83
N PRO A 61 4.30 -1.76 10.22
CA PRO A 61 5.52 -2.13 9.50
C PRO A 61 6.53 -2.82 10.43
N PHE A 62 6.74 -4.12 10.25
CA PHE A 62 7.86 -4.86 10.83
C PHE A 62 9.15 -4.41 10.12
N VAL A 63 9.71 -3.29 10.56
CA VAL A 63 10.94 -2.71 10.02
C VAL A 63 11.97 -2.63 11.15
N GLY A 64 13.09 -3.35 11.01
CA GLY A 64 14.22 -3.35 11.97
C GLY A 64 14.34 -4.61 12.86
N ASP A 65 15.13 -4.50 13.93
CA ASP A 65 15.45 -5.56 14.93
C ASP A 65 14.34 -5.74 15.99
N VAL A 66 13.09 -5.89 15.56
CA VAL A 66 11.98 -6.18 16.50
C VAL A 66 11.83 -7.68 16.64
N SER A 67 11.85 -8.21 17.86
CA SER A 67 11.58 -9.64 18.06
C SER A 67 10.14 -9.97 17.67
N PHE A 68 9.91 -11.17 17.10
CA PHE A 68 8.57 -11.63 16.71
C PHE A 68 7.53 -11.48 17.83
N ALA A 69 7.91 -11.79 19.08
CA ALA A 69 7.04 -11.68 20.24
C ALA A 69 6.62 -10.22 20.53
N GLN A 70 7.53 -9.26 20.38
CA GLN A 70 7.22 -7.84 20.55
C GLN A 70 6.32 -7.30 19.43
N SER A 71 6.53 -7.73 18.18
CA SER A 71 5.63 -7.40 17.07
C SER A 71 4.24 -7.98 17.26
N PHE A 72 4.14 -9.22 17.75
CA PHE A 72 2.88 -9.90 17.98
C PHE A 72 2.06 -9.24 19.09
N LEU A 73 2.69 -8.93 20.24
CA LEU A 73 2.03 -8.21 21.34
C LEU A 73 1.57 -6.81 20.91
N ARG A 74 2.37 -6.09 20.11
CA ARG A 74 1.98 -4.76 19.58
C ARG A 74 0.72 -4.81 18.72
N VAL A 75 0.57 -5.85 17.90
CA VAL A 75 -0.61 -6.04 17.06
C VAL A 75 -1.84 -6.42 17.89
N MET A 76 -1.65 -7.17 18.98
CA MET A 76 -2.75 -7.50 19.89
C MET A 76 -3.23 -6.30 20.72
N ASP A 77 -2.31 -5.40 21.09
CA ASP A 77 -2.61 -4.19 21.89
C ASP A 77 -2.95 -2.96 21.03
N SER A 78 -2.89 -3.06 19.69
CA SER A 78 -3.20 -1.94 18.79
C SER A 78 -4.69 -1.81 18.49
N ASP A 79 -5.13 -0.57 18.23
CA ASP A 79 -6.45 -0.29 17.66
C ASP A 79 -6.66 -1.09 16.35
N PRO A 80 -7.92 -1.44 16.00
CA PRO A 80 -8.20 -2.22 14.80
C PRO A 80 -7.58 -1.64 13.53
N VAL A 81 -6.87 -2.48 12.79
CA VAL A 81 -6.28 -2.15 11.48
C VAL A 81 -7.09 -2.81 10.38
N THR A 82 -7.42 -2.05 9.34
CA THR A 82 -8.11 -2.58 8.15
C THR A 82 -7.11 -2.79 7.02
N ALA A 83 -7.04 -4.00 6.49
CA ALA A 83 -6.29 -4.33 5.29
C ALA A 83 -7.18 -4.20 4.05
N TYR A 84 -6.90 -3.22 3.22
CA TYR A 84 -7.54 -3.08 1.90
C TYR A 84 -6.70 -3.80 0.86
N VAL A 85 -7.34 -4.60 0.02
CA VAL A 85 -6.68 -5.42 -1.00
C VAL A 85 -7.25 -5.05 -2.37
N LEU A 86 -6.37 -4.75 -3.32
CA LEU A 86 -6.74 -4.42 -4.69
C LEU A 86 -6.01 -5.33 -5.68
N PRO A 87 -6.72 -6.29 -6.30
CA PRO A 87 -6.24 -6.98 -7.48
C PRO A 87 -6.14 -6.02 -8.67
N LEU A 88 -5.04 -6.09 -9.42
CA LEU A 88 -4.79 -5.25 -10.60
C LEU A 88 -5.01 -6.05 -11.89
N ALA A 89 -4.82 -5.40 -13.05
CA ALA A 89 -4.89 -6.08 -14.34
C ALA A 89 -3.81 -7.18 -14.45
N ILE A 90 -4.19 -8.31 -15.03
CA ILE A 90 -3.29 -9.42 -15.31
C ILE A 90 -2.21 -8.98 -16.31
N ILE A 91 -0.96 -9.33 -16.04
CA ILE A 91 0.18 -9.03 -16.91
C ILE A 91 0.61 -10.32 -17.62
N PRO A 92 0.51 -10.41 -18.96
CA PRO A 92 1.00 -11.56 -19.69
C PRO A 92 2.53 -11.59 -19.69
N THR A 93 3.10 -12.80 -19.62
CA THR A 93 4.56 -13.03 -19.70
C THR A 93 5.07 -13.16 -21.13
N THR A 94 4.20 -13.54 -22.06
CA THR A 94 4.55 -13.84 -23.45
C THR A 94 5.11 -12.60 -24.16
N GLY A 95 6.21 -12.79 -24.88
CA GLY A 95 6.81 -11.74 -25.73
C GLY A 95 7.56 -10.64 -24.97
N LYS A 96 7.83 -10.81 -23.66
CA LYS A 96 8.55 -9.83 -22.84
C LYS A 96 9.86 -10.39 -22.33
N THR A 97 10.87 -9.54 -22.21
CA THR A 97 12.06 -9.82 -21.42
C THR A 97 11.73 -9.74 -19.94
N ARG A 98 12.57 -10.36 -19.10
CA ARG A 98 12.40 -10.31 -17.64
C ARG A 98 12.42 -8.87 -17.11
N ASP A 99 13.26 -8.03 -17.69
CA ASP A 99 13.45 -6.65 -17.22
C ASP A 99 12.25 -5.78 -17.62
N GLU A 100 11.70 -5.94 -18.84
CA GLU A 100 10.44 -5.30 -19.24
C GLU A 100 9.26 -5.73 -18.35
N LEU A 101 9.16 -7.03 -18.06
CA LEU A 101 8.12 -7.56 -17.20
C LEU A 101 8.24 -7.05 -15.76
N THR A 102 9.47 -6.90 -15.26
CA THR A 102 9.75 -6.35 -13.93
C THR A 102 9.33 -4.89 -13.85
N GLU A 103 9.66 -4.09 -14.87
CA GLU A 103 9.29 -2.68 -14.94
C GLU A 103 7.77 -2.50 -15.05
N GLU A 104 7.11 -3.25 -15.94
CA GLU A 104 5.65 -3.18 -16.08
C GLU A 104 4.92 -3.57 -14.79
N LEU A 105 5.40 -4.61 -14.11
CA LEU A 105 4.87 -5.01 -12.81
C LEU A 105 5.05 -3.91 -11.76
N TYR A 106 6.24 -3.32 -11.68
CA TYR A 106 6.53 -2.22 -10.74
C TYR A 106 5.60 -1.03 -10.98
N GLN A 107 5.48 -0.57 -12.22
CA GLN A 107 4.62 0.58 -12.57
C GLN A 107 3.15 0.30 -12.28
N SER A 108 2.67 -0.91 -12.61
CA SER A 108 1.30 -1.33 -12.33
C SER A 108 1.01 -1.33 -10.84
N MET A 109 1.91 -1.92 -10.04
CA MET A 109 1.78 -1.98 -8.58
C MET A 109 1.87 -0.60 -7.94
N GLN A 110 2.81 0.26 -8.36
CA GLN A 110 2.95 1.62 -7.81
C GLN A 110 1.68 2.44 -8.06
N LYS A 111 1.18 2.44 -9.30
CA LYS A 111 -0.06 3.14 -9.66
C LYS A 111 -1.27 2.57 -8.91
N GLY A 112 -1.37 1.25 -8.79
CA GLY A 112 -2.43 0.58 -8.06
C GLY A 112 -2.41 0.91 -6.57
N LEU A 113 -1.23 1.01 -5.97
CA LEU A 113 -1.06 1.40 -4.58
C LEU A 113 -1.51 2.84 -4.36
N GLU A 114 -1.08 3.78 -5.21
CA GLU A 114 -1.51 5.18 -5.16
C GLU A 114 -3.04 5.31 -5.30
N GLU A 115 -3.63 4.57 -6.23
CA GLU A 115 -5.08 4.52 -6.40
C GLU A 115 -5.79 3.99 -5.15
N LEU A 116 -5.29 2.88 -4.60
CA LEU A 116 -5.86 2.28 -3.39
C LEU A 116 -5.79 3.25 -2.21
N GLN A 117 -4.61 3.83 -1.97
CA GLN A 117 -4.37 4.82 -0.93
C GLN A 117 -5.32 6.02 -1.05
N ASN A 118 -5.49 6.57 -2.25
CA ASN A 118 -6.40 7.69 -2.51
C ASN A 118 -7.87 7.36 -2.20
N ARG A 119 -8.27 6.09 -2.29
CA ARG A 119 -9.64 5.64 -1.99
C ARG A 119 -9.88 5.43 -0.49
N VAL A 120 -8.86 5.02 0.26
CA VAL A 120 -9.04 4.47 1.62
C VAL A 120 -8.45 5.33 2.72
N ILE A 121 -7.49 6.20 2.41
CA ILE A 121 -6.89 7.13 3.37
C ILE A 121 -7.70 8.42 3.39
N LYS A 122 -8.05 8.90 4.58
CA LYS A 122 -8.66 10.23 4.74
C LYS A 122 -7.65 11.29 4.31
N LYS A 123 -8.01 12.08 3.30
CA LYS A 123 -7.30 13.34 3.03
C LYS A 123 -7.45 14.22 4.26
N LYS A 124 -6.34 14.73 4.81
CA LYS A 124 -6.38 15.78 5.85
C LYS A 124 -7.28 16.90 5.34
N SER A 125 -8.49 16.99 5.87
CA SER A 125 -9.37 18.13 5.65
C SER A 125 -8.60 19.37 6.12
N GLU A 126 -8.37 20.32 5.23
CA GLU A 126 -7.89 21.64 5.59
C GLU A 126 -8.87 22.26 6.61
N HIS A 127 -8.39 22.45 7.83
CA HIS A 127 -8.97 23.29 8.88
C HIS A 127 -7.78 24.18 9.31
N THR A 128 -7.77 25.51 9.23
CA THR A 128 -8.83 26.48 9.55
C THR A 128 -8.41 27.85 9.02
N ALA A 129 -9.25 28.51 8.22
CA ALA A 129 -9.20 29.96 8.03
C ALA A 129 -10.63 30.50 8.01
N SER A 130 -11.25 30.58 9.18
CA SER A 130 -12.35 31.51 9.44
C SER A 130 -12.59 31.59 10.94
N ASN A 131 -12.09 32.66 11.56
CA ASN A 131 -12.79 33.36 12.63
C ASN A 131 -12.08 34.68 12.95
N SER A 132 -12.66 35.81 12.54
CA SER A 132 -13.20 36.83 13.46
C SER A 132 -13.51 38.14 12.71
N ASP A 133 -14.74 38.28 12.23
CA ASP A 133 -15.39 39.58 12.01
C ASP A 133 -16.80 39.48 12.62
N ASN A 134 -16.88 39.59 13.95
CA ASN A 134 -18.00 40.23 14.66
C ASN A 134 -17.82 40.20 16.20
N ALA A 135 -17.39 41.33 16.76
CA ALA A 135 -17.73 41.87 18.09
C ALA A 135 -17.00 43.24 18.18
N ALA A 136 -17.58 44.40 18.45
CA ALA A 136 -18.90 44.77 18.91
C ALA A 136 -19.17 46.23 18.50
N LEU A 137 -20.40 46.49 18.04
CA LEU A 137 -21.01 47.80 18.17
C LEU A 137 -21.50 47.93 19.62
N GLU A 138 -20.84 48.77 20.41
CA GLU A 138 -21.37 49.53 21.56
C GLU A 138 -20.15 50.29 22.10
N THR A 139 -19.97 51.58 21.86
CA THR A 139 -20.57 52.61 22.72
C THR A 139 -20.53 53.94 21.97
N LYS A 140 -21.70 54.53 21.70
CA LYS A 140 -21.84 55.96 21.40
C LYS A 140 -22.57 56.60 22.58
N SER A 141 -21.95 57.66 23.11
CA SER A 141 -22.58 58.85 23.70
C SER A 141 -23.30 58.71 25.06
N ILE A 142 -22.66 59.21 26.13
CA ILE A 142 -23.32 60.08 27.12
C ILE A 142 -22.28 61.06 27.70
N ALA A 143 -22.61 62.36 27.61
CA ALA A 143 -22.07 63.55 28.32
C ALA A 143 -20.61 63.97 28.12
#